data_AF-A0A527G4W5-F1
#
_entry.id   AF-A0A527G4W5-F1
#
_cell.length_a   1.000
_cell.length_b   1.000
_cell.length_c   1.000
_cell.angle_alpha   90.00
_cell.angle_beta   90.00
_cell.angle_gamma   90.00
#
_symmetry.space_group_name_H-M   'P 1'
#
loop_
_entity.id
_entity.type
_entity.pdbx_description
1 polymer ?
#
loop_
_entity_poly.entity_id
_entity_poly.type
_entity_poly.pdbx_seq_one_letter_code
_entity_poly.pdbx_strand_id
1 'polypeptide(L)'
;MDRFDLGTYRRPISTRSTETQRWFDVGLNWCYGFNHEEGIKCFEKALETDPECPMVHWGIAYAAGPFYNLTWKEHGEAEADSATRRCFEHVQLARANTAAASV
;
A
#
# COMPACT_ATOMS: atom_id res chain seq x y z
N MET A 1 -10.32 12.11 -0.64
CA MET A 1 -10.81 10.74 -0.33
C MET A 1 -11.48 10.71 1.05
N ASP A 2 -11.93 11.85 1.56
CA ASP A 2 -12.25 12.06 2.98
C ASP A 2 -13.76 11.95 3.25
N ARG A 3 -14.52 11.45 2.26
CA ARG A 3 -15.99 11.44 2.25
C ARG A 3 -16.59 10.08 2.61
N PHE A 4 -15.77 9.04 2.71
CA PHE A 4 -16.20 7.68 3.05
C PHE A 4 -15.68 7.32 4.44
N ASP A 5 -16.57 6.89 5.33
CA ASP A 5 -16.21 6.33 6.62
C ASP A 5 -15.78 4.86 6.43
N LEU A 6 -14.49 4.60 6.58
CA LEU A 6 -13.87 3.28 6.42
C LEU A 6 -13.60 2.62 7.78
N GLY A 7 -14.12 3.20 8.87
CA GLY A 7 -13.82 2.80 10.23
C GLY A 7 -12.51 3.39 10.77
N THR A 8 -12.22 3.04 12.02
CA THR A 8 -11.15 3.65 12.82
C THR A 8 -9.96 2.71 13.04
N TYR A 9 -9.86 1.62 12.27
CA TYR A 9 -8.71 0.73 12.41
C TYR A 9 -7.43 1.47 12.03
N ARG A 10 -6.39 1.24 12.83
CA ARG A 10 -5.07 1.84 12.69
C ARG A 10 -3.99 0.79 12.91
N ARG A 11 -2.96 0.84 12.08
CA ARG A 11 -1.75 0.05 12.22
C ARG A 11 -0.56 1.00 12.34
N PRO A 12 -0.01 1.20 13.56
CA PRO A 12 1.18 2.01 13.73
C PRO A 12 2.33 1.50 12.85
N ILE A 13 2.97 2.42 12.12
CA ILE A 13 4.15 2.17 11.31
C ILE A 13 5.27 3.13 11.73
N SER A 14 6.52 2.75 11.45
CA SER A 14 7.68 3.62 11.65
C SER A 14 7.67 4.76 10.64
N THR A 15 7.16 5.92 11.05
CA THR A 15 7.20 7.17 10.30
C THR A 15 7.14 8.35 11.27
N ARG A 16 7.74 9.48 10.89
CA ARG A 16 7.60 10.75 11.63
C ARG A 16 6.47 11.62 11.08
N SER A 17 5.90 11.27 9.93
CA SER A 17 4.82 12.01 9.30
C SER A 17 3.47 11.48 9.78
N THR A 18 2.72 12.36 10.46
CA THR A 18 1.32 12.06 10.82
C THR A 18 0.45 11.88 9.58
N GLU A 19 0.81 12.52 8.46
CA GLU A 19 0.11 12.36 7.19
C GLU A 19 0.38 11.00 6.55
N THR A 20 1.63 10.53 6.54
CA THR A 20 1.99 9.18 6.09
C THR A 20 1.25 8.12 6.91
N GLN A 21 1.24 8.25 8.24
CA GLN A 21 0.50 7.34 9.10
C GLN A 21 -1.00 7.32 8.77
N ARG A 22 -1.62 8.50 8.60
CA ARG A 22 -3.04 8.62 8.25
C ARG A 22 -3.35 7.94 6.92
N TRP A 23 -2.59 8.24 5.88
CA TRP A 23 -2.84 7.68 4.55
C TRP A 23 -2.54 6.18 4.48
N PHE A 24 -1.58 5.68 5.25
CA PHE A 24 -1.35 4.25 5.40
C PHE A 24 -2.57 3.55 6.04
N ASP A 25 -3.10 4.11 7.13
CA ASP A 25 -4.28 3.54 7.81
C ASP A 25 -5.50 3.52 6.89
N VAL A 26 -5.76 4.62 6.17
CA VAL A 26 -6.87 4.72 5.19
C VAL A 26 -6.68 3.72 4.05
N GLY A 27 -5.47 3.59 3.50
CA GLY A 27 -5.18 2.64 2.43
C GLY A 27 -5.37 1.18 2.85
N LEU A 28 -4.98 0.85 4.08
CA LEU A 28 -5.18 -0.49 4.63
C LEU A 28 -6.67 -0.80 4.85
N ASN A 29 -7.46 0.17 5.32
CA ASN A 29 -8.91 0.00 5.48
C ASN A 29 -9.62 -0.17 4.13
N TRP A 30 -9.19 0.52 3.08
CA TRP A 30 -9.68 0.27 1.72
C TRP A 30 -9.41 -1.15 1.24
N CYS A 31 -8.20 -1.68 1.50
CA CYS A 31 -7.86 -3.06 1.16
C CYS A 31 -8.70 -4.06 1.97
N TYR A 32 -8.97 -3.80 3.25
CA TYR A 32 -9.87 -4.63 4.06
C TYR A 32 -11.33 -4.56 3.59
N GLY A 33 -11.72 -3.46 2.95
CA GLY A 33 -12.97 -3.33 2.20
C GLY A 33 -12.92 -3.87 0.77
N PHE A 34 -11.86 -4.59 0.38
CA PHE A 34 -11.64 -5.17 -0.95
C PHE A 34 -11.50 -4.15 -2.10
N ASN A 35 -11.23 -2.88 -1.81
CA ASN A 35 -10.91 -1.88 -2.83
C ASN A 35 -9.40 -1.62 -2.86
N HIS A 36 -8.70 -2.46 -3.59
CA HIS A 36 -7.24 -2.43 -3.70
C HIS A 36 -6.73 -1.19 -4.46
N GLU A 37 -7.43 -0.75 -5.50
CA GLU A 37 -7.04 0.42 -6.30
C GLU A 37 -7.06 1.72 -5.48
N GLU A 38 -8.10 1.94 -4.66
CA GLU A 38 -8.14 3.08 -3.75
C GLU A 38 -7.10 2.95 -2.63
N GLY A 39 -6.81 1.72 -2.19
CA GLY A 39 -5.70 1.42 -1.29
C GLY A 39 -4.35 1.91 -1.85
N ILE A 40 -4.04 1.56 -3.10
CA ILE A 40 -2.82 1.99 -3.80
C ILE A 40 -2.73 3.52 -3.83
N LYS A 41 -3.79 4.22 -4.21
CA LYS A 41 -3.80 5.70 -4.27
C LYS A 41 -3.53 6.33 -2.91
N CYS A 42 -4.07 5.75 -1.83
CA CYS A 42 -3.80 6.21 -0.48
C CYS A 42 -2.33 5.98 -0.09
N PHE A 43 -1.76 4.83 -0.43
CA PHE A 43 -0.34 4.58 -0.17
C PHE A 43 0.59 5.47 -1.00
N GLU A 44 0.27 5.74 -2.27
CA GLU A 44 0.99 6.73 -3.09
C GLU A 44 0.93 8.11 -2.45
N LYS A 45 -0.22 8.51 -1.89
CA LYS A 45 -0.36 9.76 -1.14
C LYS A 45 0.51 9.79 0.12
N ALA A 46 0.62 8.67 0.82
CA ALA A 46 1.49 8.55 2.00
C ALA A 46 2.99 8.73 1.66
N LEU A 47 3.42 8.33 0.45
CA LEU A 47 4.79 8.54 -0.04
C LEU A 47 5.11 10.00 -0.34
N GLU A 48 4.13 10.88 -0.53
CA GLU A 48 4.40 12.30 -0.76
C GLU A 48 5.10 12.97 0.44
N THR A 49 4.86 12.48 1.66
CA THR A 49 5.47 13.04 2.89
C THR A 49 6.54 12.14 3.52
N ASP A 50 6.60 10.87 3.14
CA ASP A 50 7.64 9.93 3.59
C ASP A 50 7.96 8.94 2.47
N PRO A 51 8.70 9.38 1.43
CA PRO A 51 8.92 8.62 0.20
C PRO A 51 9.78 7.38 0.41
N GLU A 52 10.49 7.28 1.53
CA GLU A 52 11.37 6.15 1.85
C GLU A 52 10.71 5.17 2.83
N CYS A 53 9.46 5.41 3.26
CA CYS A 53 8.80 4.59 4.27
C CYS A 53 8.64 3.13 3.81
N PRO A 54 9.33 2.15 4.44
CA PRO A 54 9.28 0.76 3.99
C PRO A 54 7.89 0.15 4.06
N MET A 55 7.12 0.51 5.09
CA MET A 55 5.76 0.00 5.29
C MET A 55 4.78 0.51 4.23
N VAL A 56 4.95 1.74 3.75
CA VAL A 56 4.09 2.28 2.68
C VAL A 56 4.38 1.57 1.36
N HIS A 57 5.66 1.35 1.04
CA HIS A 57 6.03 0.53 -0.13
C HIS A 57 5.50 -0.90 -0.03
N TRP A 58 5.59 -1.53 1.13
CA TRP A 58 4.92 -2.81 1.37
C TRP A 58 3.40 -2.73 1.11
N GLY A 59 2.74 -1.66 1.56
CA GLY A 59 1.32 -1.43 1.34
C GLY A 59 0.95 -1.39 -0.15
N ILE A 60 1.74 -0.71 -0.98
CA ILE A 60 1.52 -0.69 -2.43
C ILE A 60 1.68 -2.08 -3.03
N ALA A 61 2.72 -2.83 -2.66
CA ALA A 61 2.91 -4.19 -3.14
C ALA A 61 1.79 -5.14 -2.69
N TYR A 62 1.33 -5.01 -1.44
CA TYR A 62 0.20 -5.77 -0.91
C TYR A 62 -1.09 -5.49 -1.69
N ALA A 63 -1.37 -4.22 -1.99
CA ALA A 63 -2.59 -3.84 -2.70
C ALA A 63 -2.53 -4.17 -4.20
N ALA A 64 -1.36 -4.07 -4.84
CA ALA A 64 -1.20 -4.35 -6.28
C ALA A 64 -1.24 -5.84 -6.65
N GLY A 65 -0.99 -6.73 -5.68
CA GLY A 65 -1.07 -8.17 -5.88
C GLY A 65 -2.51 -8.70 -5.99
N PRO A 66 -2.69 -10.00 -6.24
CA PRO A 66 -4.00 -10.62 -6.29
C PRO A 66 -4.64 -10.64 -4.90
N PHE A 67 -5.96 -10.71 -4.90
CA PHE A 67 -6.76 -10.81 -3.69
C PHE A 67 -7.96 -11.73 -3.91
N TYR A 68 -8.81 -11.86 -2.89
CA TYR A 68 -9.87 -12.87 -2.89
C TYR A 68 -10.81 -12.81 -4.10
N ASN A 69 -11.10 -11.61 -4.62
CA ASN A 69 -12.00 -11.41 -5.77
C ASN A 69 -11.26 -11.28 -7.12
N LEU A 70 -9.93 -11.24 -7.12
CA LEU A 70 -9.10 -11.15 -8.32
C LEU A 70 -7.81 -11.92 -8.07
N THR A 71 -7.89 -13.24 -8.21
CA THR A 71 -6.80 -14.18 -8.04
C THR A 71 -5.89 -14.20 -9.27
N TRP A 72 -4.68 -14.77 -9.15
CA TRP A 72 -3.73 -14.84 -10.27
C TRP A 72 -4.29 -15.44 -11.56
N LYS A 73 -5.19 -16.43 -11.45
CA LYS A 73 -5.84 -17.07 -12.62
C LYS A 73 -6.89 -16.18 -13.30
N GLU A 74 -7.36 -15.13 -12.62
CA GLU A 74 -8.36 -14.20 -13.12
C GLU A 74 -7.71 -13.00 -13.83
N HIS A 75 -6.41 -12.77 -13.64
CA HIS A 75 -5.66 -11.76 -14.37
C HIS A 75 -5.43 -12.17 -15.83
N GLY A 76 -5.59 -11.22 -16.75
CA GLY A 76 -4.98 -11.32 -18.08
C GLY A 76 -3.45 -11.20 -18.00
N GLU A 77 -2.75 -11.64 -19.05
CA GLU A 77 -1.27 -11.59 -19.12
C GLU A 77 -0.71 -10.19 -18.82
N ALA A 78 -1.24 -9.16 -19.49
CA ALA A 78 -0.79 -7.78 -19.29
C ALA A 78 -1.06 -7.26 -17.86
N GLU A 79 -2.16 -7.68 -17.23
CA GLU A 79 -2.50 -7.29 -15.86
C GLU A 79 -1.57 -7.98 -14.87
N ALA A 80 -1.30 -9.28 -15.06
CA ALA A 80 -0.37 -10.05 -14.25
C ALA A 80 1.06 -9.49 -14.34
N ASP A 81 1.51 -9.12 -15.53
CA ASP A 81 2.82 -8.49 -15.76
C ASP A 81 2.93 -7.13 -15.06
N SER A 82 1.90 -6.31 -15.18
CA SER A 82 1.85 -4.99 -14.53
C SER A 82 1.86 -5.12 -13.00
N ALA A 83 0.98 -5.98 -12.46
CA ALA A 83 0.87 -6.24 -11.02
C ALA A 83 2.19 -6.79 -10.46
N THR A 84 2.77 -7.80 -11.10
CA THR A 84 4.01 -8.45 -10.65
C THR A 84 5.18 -7.48 -10.66
N ARG A 85 5.32 -6.69 -11.73
CA ARG A 85 6.38 -5.68 -11.85
C ARG A 85 6.28 -4.65 -10.73
N ARG A 86 5.09 -4.08 -10.51
CA ARG A 86 4.84 -3.09 -9.46
C ARG A 86 5.10 -3.66 -8.07
N CYS A 87 4.61 -4.87 -7.79
CA CYS A 87 4.88 -5.56 -6.52
C CYS A 87 6.38 -5.73 -6.30
N PHE A 88 7.10 -6.21 -7.32
CA PHE A 88 8.54 -6.44 -7.24
C PHE A 88 9.30 -5.14 -6.97
N GLU A 89 9.04 -4.07 -7.74
CA GLU A 89 9.66 -2.76 -7.58
C GLU A 89 9.50 -2.23 -6.15
N HIS A 90 8.28 -2.21 -5.63
CA HIS A 90 8.03 -1.68 -4.29
C HIS A 90 8.58 -2.58 -3.17
N VAL A 91 8.64 -3.90 -3.37
CA VAL A 91 9.35 -4.78 -2.42
C VAL A 91 10.84 -4.47 -2.39
N GLN A 92 11.48 -4.17 -3.54
CA GLN A 92 12.88 -3.77 -3.55
C GLN A 92 13.10 -2.44 -2.83
N LEU A 93 12.25 -1.44 -3.07
CA LEU A 93 12.29 -0.15 -2.37
C LEU A 93 12.10 -0.31 -0.86
N ALA A 94 11.12 -1.11 -0.44
CA ALA A 94 10.90 -1.41 0.97
C ALA A 94 12.14 -2.05 1.61
N ARG A 95 12.77 -3.02 0.94
CA ARG A 95 13.98 -3.69 1.43
C ARG A 95 15.17 -2.74 1.54
N ALA A 96 15.36 -1.88 0.54
CA ALA A 96 16.45 -0.89 0.52
C ALA A 96 16.37 0.10 1.68
N ASN A 97 15.15 0.46 2.11
CA ASN A 97 14.92 1.46 3.14
C ASN A 97 14.66 0.89 4.54
N THR A 98 14.85 -0.42 4.76
CA THR A 98 14.60 -1.06 6.08
C THR A 98 15.40 -0.43 7.22
N ALA A 99 16.58 0.13 6.97
CA ALA A 99 17.38 0.82 7.98
C ALA A 99 16.72 2.12 8.48
N ALA A 100 15.83 2.74 7.71
CA ALA A 100 15.06 3.91 8.11
C ALA A 100 13.90 3.55 9.05
N ALA A 101 13.49 2.28 9.09
CA ALA A 101 12.47 1.81 10.03
C ALA A 101 13.08 1.66 11.43
N SER A 102 12.93 2.70 12.25
CA SER A 102 13.21 2.66 13.69
C SER A 102 11.90 2.49 14.46
N VAL A 103 11.88 1.61 15.48
CA VAL A 103 10.77 1.45 16.43
C VAL A 103 10.76 2.61 17.42
#